data_AF-A0A9D2RGR0-F1
#
_entry.id   AF-A0A9D2RGR0-F1
#
_cell.length_a   1.000
_cell.length_b   1.000
_cell.length_c   1.000
_cell.angle_alpha   90.00
_cell.angle_beta   90.00
_cell.angle_gamma   90.00
#
_symmetry.space_group_name_H-M   'P 1'
#
loop_
_entity.id
_entity.type
_entity.pdbx_description
1 polymer ?
#
loop_
_entity_poly.entity_id
_entity_poly.type
_entity_poly.pdbx_seq_one_letter_code
_entity_poly.pdbx_strand_id
1 'polypeptide(L)'
;MTLRSAKTLAIASAIALAGTVSATAHAANWSDTFIGYRFGTQFTEPNNTQKIRKNILQFTHASGYDYGQNFLSVDILQSSKKDPTDNTLGTTQTPYGKTGATEAYLVYRHQLYISKLADADFSFGPVKDVTLTAGFDLNTKNTQFAPRKRLLVVGPTFKFDVPKGFVDLSLLYGKEWNHCGLKGFPGS
;
A
#
# COMPACT_ATOMS: atom_id res chain seq x y z
N MET A 1 -35.45 4.26 49.31
CA MET A 1 -34.00 4.53 49.21
C MET A 1 -33.46 3.73 48.05
N THR A 2 -33.38 4.38 46.88
CA THR A 2 -33.14 3.76 45.57
C THR A 2 -31.67 3.90 45.24
N LEU A 3 -30.89 2.83 45.36
CA LEU A 3 -29.46 2.84 45.00
C LEU A 3 -29.31 2.65 43.49
N ARG A 4 -28.71 3.67 42.86
CA ARG A 4 -28.53 3.83 41.42
C ARG A 4 -27.39 2.94 40.92
N SER A 5 -27.61 2.42 39.72
CA SER A 5 -26.72 1.65 38.85
C SER A 5 -25.31 2.25 38.73
N ALA A 6 -24.27 1.42 38.90
CA ALA A 6 -22.90 1.71 38.50
C ALA A 6 -22.52 0.77 37.35
N LYS A 7 -22.79 1.19 36.11
CA LYS A 7 -22.21 0.59 34.90
C LYS A 7 -20.88 1.29 34.63
N THR A 8 -19.81 0.83 35.25
CA THR A 8 -18.46 1.33 34.97
C THR A 8 -17.82 0.49 33.87
N LEU A 9 -17.96 0.99 32.64
CA LEU A 9 -16.96 1.04 31.57
C LEU A 9 -15.95 -0.12 31.47
N ALA A 10 -16.34 -1.23 30.87
CA ALA A 10 -15.43 -2.26 30.35
C ALA A 10 -15.23 -2.08 28.84
N ILE A 11 -14.42 -1.09 28.43
CA ILE A 11 -13.96 -0.96 27.04
C ILE A 11 -12.49 -0.56 27.03
N ALA A 12 -11.61 -1.52 27.32
CA ALA A 12 -10.17 -1.38 27.11
C ALA A 12 -9.47 -2.75 27.07
N SER A 13 -9.96 -3.71 26.28
CA SER A 13 -9.29 -5.03 26.14
C SER A 13 -9.63 -5.73 24.81
N ALA A 14 -9.58 -5.03 23.68
CA ALA A 14 -9.80 -5.64 22.36
C ALA A 14 -8.72 -5.27 21.32
N ILE A 15 -7.49 -4.95 21.76
CA ILE A 15 -6.32 -4.76 20.86
C ILE A 15 -5.16 -5.63 21.34
N ALA A 16 -5.43 -6.91 21.65
CA ALA A 16 -4.38 -7.83 22.10
C ALA A 16 -4.55 -9.26 21.58
N LEU A 17 -5.28 -9.46 20.46
CA LEU A 17 -5.51 -10.80 19.91
C LEU A 17 -5.38 -10.87 18.38
N ALA A 18 -4.34 -10.23 17.83
CA ALA A 18 -3.97 -10.36 16.41
C ALA A 18 -2.44 -10.47 16.19
N GLY A 19 -1.67 -10.78 17.23
CA GLY A 19 -0.22 -10.63 17.22
C GLY A 19 0.55 -11.85 17.73
N THR A 20 0.20 -13.06 17.30
CA THR A 20 1.06 -14.25 17.48
C THR A 20 1.03 -15.13 16.25
N VAL A 21 1.33 -14.57 15.08
CA VAL A 21 2.14 -15.35 14.14
C VAL A 21 3.57 -15.15 14.64
N SER A 22 4.11 -16.17 15.30
CA SER A 22 5.54 -16.27 15.58
C SER A 22 6.26 -16.34 14.23
N ALA A 23 6.44 -15.21 13.57
CA ALA A 23 7.37 -15.11 12.47
C ALA A 23 8.73 -15.41 13.08
N THR A 24 9.31 -16.55 12.72
CA THR A 24 10.73 -16.79 12.93
C THR A 24 11.47 -15.57 12.39
N ALA A 25 12.14 -14.83 13.27
CA ALA A 25 12.93 -13.68 12.87
C ALA A 25 14.13 -14.20 12.07
N HIS A 26 13.95 -14.40 10.77
CA HIS A 26 15.05 -14.65 9.86
C HIS A 26 15.81 -13.34 9.73
N ALA A 27 17.09 -13.36 10.12
CA ALA A 27 17.96 -12.22 9.90
C ALA A 27 18.02 -11.93 8.40
N ALA A 28 17.87 -10.66 8.04
CA ALA A 28 18.07 -10.25 6.67
C ALA A 28 19.56 -10.41 6.32
N ASN A 29 19.86 -11.07 5.22
CA ASN A 29 21.20 -11.15 4.65
C ASN A 29 21.65 -9.78 4.12
N TRP A 30 20.69 -8.99 3.64
CA TRP A 30 20.89 -7.61 3.24
C TRP A 30 19.60 -6.81 3.45
N SER A 31 19.76 -5.50 3.65
CA SER A 31 18.65 -4.56 3.68
C SER A 31 19.09 -3.19 3.17
N ASP A 32 18.22 -2.52 2.43
CA ASP A 32 18.36 -1.15 1.97
C ASP A 32 17.13 -0.35 2.41
N THR A 33 17.35 0.83 2.98
CA THR A 33 16.27 1.73 3.42
C THR A 33 16.51 3.13 2.91
N PHE A 34 15.48 3.69 2.28
CA PHE A 34 15.49 5.02 1.71
C PHE A 34 14.39 5.88 2.32
N ILE A 35 14.74 7.12 2.67
CA ILE A 35 13.80 8.18 3.03
C ILE A 35 14.03 9.34 2.07
N GLY A 36 12.96 9.80 1.42
CA GLY A 36 13.03 10.84 0.40
C GLY A 36 11.91 11.85 0.51
N TYR A 37 12.15 13.03 -0.04
CA TYR A 37 11.14 14.07 -0.19
C TYR A 37 11.08 14.51 -1.65
N ARG A 38 9.88 14.55 -2.22
CA ARG A 38 9.63 14.98 -3.60
C ARG A 38 8.65 16.14 -3.63
N PHE A 39 8.93 17.10 -4.50
CA PHE A 39 8.08 18.26 -4.74
C PHE A 39 7.76 18.36 -6.22
N GLY A 40 6.51 18.68 -6.56
CA GLY A 40 6.13 18.97 -7.94
C GLY A 40 4.87 19.82 -8.01
N THR A 41 4.71 20.54 -9.13
CA THR A 41 3.62 21.52 -9.34
C THR A 41 2.64 21.10 -10.44
N GLN A 42 2.90 19.98 -11.12
CA GLN A 42 2.21 19.59 -12.34
C GLN A 42 1.42 18.28 -12.22
N PHE A 43 1.11 17.84 -11.00
CA PHE A 43 0.29 16.64 -10.76
C PHE A 43 -1.15 16.86 -11.23
N THR A 44 -1.81 15.76 -11.60
CA THR A 44 -3.22 15.73 -12.02
C THR A 44 -3.94 14.63 -11.25
N GLU A 45 -5.20 14.88 -10.89
CA GLU A 45 -6.04 13.92 -10.18
C GLU A 45 -7.21 13.50 -11.07
N PRO A 46 -7.70 12.26 -10.95
CA PRO A 46 -8.96 11.87 -11.58
C PRO A 46 -10.08 12.85 -11.17
N ASN A 47 -10.87 13.30 -12.15
CA ASN A 47 -11.96 14.26 -11.95
C ASN A 47 -11.54 15.69 -11.52
N ASN A 48 -10.26 16.06 -11.67
CA ASN A 48 -9.78 17.43 -11.49
C ASN A 48 -8.88 17.87 -12.66
N THR A 49 -9.35 18.84 -13.45
CA THR A 49 -8.62 19.33 -14.63
C THR A 49 -7.48 20.29 -14.28
N GLN A 50 -7.35 20.71 -13.02
CA GLN A 50 -6.31 21.63 -12.59
C GLN A 50 -4.98 20.92 -12.30
N LYS A 51 -3.89 21.65 -12.54
CA LYS A 51 -2.56 21.26 -12.05
C LYS A 51 -2.46 21.48 -10.54
N ILE A 52 -2.05 20.42 -9.85
CA ILE A 52 -1.96 20.37 -8.40
C ILE A 52 -0.47 20.30 -8.01
N ARG A 53 -0.14 21.07 -6.97
CA ARG A 53 1.15 20.99 -6.32
C ARG A 53 1.07 19.93 -5.22
N LYS A 54 2.02 19.01 -5.19
CA LYS A 54 2.14 18.00 -4.13
C LYS A 54 3.52 18.01 -3.51
N ASN A 55 3.53 17.81 -2.20
CA ASN A 55 4.70 17.45 -1.41
C ASN A 55 4.56 15.97 -1.06
N ILE A 56 5.59 15.15 -1.29
CA ILE A 56 5.54 13.71 -1.07
C ILE A 56 6.71 13.31 -0.18
N LEU A 57 6.42 12.80 1.00
CA LEU A 57 7.38 12.10 1.84
C LEU A 57 7.33 10.61 1.48
N GLN A 58 8.48 10.03 1.17
CA GLN A 58 8.63 8.63 0.76
C GLN A 58 9.50 7.90 1.77
N PHE A 59 9.07 6.69 2.13
CA PHE A 59 9.86 5.69 2.82
C PHE A 59 9.85 4.41 1.98
N THR A 60 11.01 3.84 1.67
CA THR A 60 11.13 2.57 0.96
C THR A 60 12.11 1.67 1.71
N HIS A 61 11.76 0.41 1.87
CA HIS A 61 12.60 -0.62 2.49
C HIS A 61 12.61 -1.87 1.60
N ALA A 62 13.79 -2.36 1.27
CA ALA A 62 13.99 -3.63 0.59
C ALA A 62 14.92 -4.50 1.44
N SER A 63 14.62 -5.78 1.56
CA SER A 63 15.50 -6.72 2.26
C SER A 63 15.41 -8.12 1.67
N GLY A 64 16.48 -8.90 1.84
CA GLY A 64 16.54 -10.29 1.44
C GLY A 64 17.04 -11.16 2.57
N TYR A 65 16.57 -12.39 2.60
CA TYR A 65 17.00 -13.46 3.50
C TYR A 65 17.13 -14.75 2.68
N ASP A 66 17.50 -15.85 3.33
CA ASP A 66 17.83 -17.08 2.60
C ASP A 66 16.72 -17.56 1.67
N TYR A 67 15.46 -17.47 2.08
CA TYR A 67 14.33 -18.02 1.34
C TYR A 67 13.48 -16.99 0.61
N GLY A 68 13.85 -15.71 0.63
CA GLY A 68 13.01 -14.70 -0.02
C GLY A 68 13.47 -13.28 0.13
N GLN A 69 12.61 -12.38 -0.33
CA GLN A 69 12.85 -10.94 -0.26
C GLN A 69 11.57 -10.16 -0.01
N ASN A 70 11.72 -9.03 0.68
CA ASN A 70 10.68 -8.11 1.06
C ASN A 70 10.89 -6.77 0.35
N PHE A 71 9.80 -6.14 -0.06
CA PHE A 71 9.76 -4.77 -0.54
C PHE A 71 8.57 -4.05 0.09
N LEU A 72 8.84 -2.91 0.73
CA LEU A 72 7.84 -2.02 1.32
C LEU A 72 8.09 -0.61 0.78
N SER A 73 7.05 0.06 0.32
CA SER A 73 7.09 1.49 0.00
C SER A 73 5.88 2.19 0.59
N VAL A 74 6.10 3.31 1.26
CA VAL A 74 5.07 4.16 1.88
C VAL A 74 5.28 5.59 1.43
N ASP A 75 4.26 6.19 0.83
CA ASP A 75 4.22 7.59 0.43
C ASP A 75 3.13 8.32 1.21
N ILE A 76 3.48 9.47 1.79
CA ILE A 76 2.53 10.45 2.33
C ILE A 76 2.54 11.66 1.40
N LEU A 77 1.43 11.90 0.71
CA LEU A 77 1.27 12.95 -0.27
C LEU A 77 0.36 14.04 0.27
N GLN A 78 0.84 15.28 0.25
CA GLN A 78 0.08 16.46 0.63
C GLN A 78 -0.16 17.35 -0.59
N SER A 79 -1.41 17.41 -1.04
CA SER A 79 -1.87 18.28 -2.12
C SER A 79 -2.02 19.73 -1.67
N SER A 80 -2.02 20.64 -2.65
CA SER A 80 -2.44 22.02 -2.46
C SER A 80 -3.98 22.13 -2.41
N LYS A 81 -4.48 23.30 -2.01
CA LYS A 81 -5.92 23.62 -1.96
C LYS A 81 -6.70 23.47 -3.28
N LYS A 82 -5.99 23.25 -4.40
CA LYS A 82 -6.59 22.92 -5.70
C LYS A 82 -7.14 21.49 -5.75
N ASP A 83 -6.84 20.67 -4.74
CA ASP A 83 -7.40 19.34 -4.48
C ASP A 83 -7.85 19.33 -3.01
N PRO A 84 -9.05 19.85 -2.68
CA PRO A 84 -9.44 20.13 -1.31
C PRO A 84 -9.83 18.87 -0.52
N THR A 85 -9.60 18.90 0.80
CA THR A 85 -10.12 17.91 1.75
C THR A 85 -11.66 17.94 1.78
N ASP A 86 -12.28 16.77 1.65
CA ASP A 86 -13.71 16.45 1.79
C ASP A 86 -14.74 17.60 1.88
N ASN A 87 -14.89 18.42 0.82
CA ASN A 87 -16.07 19.24 0.40
C ASN A 87 -15.64 20.42 -0.50
N THR A 88 -16.33 20.62 -1.64
CA THR A 88 -16.35 21.77 -2.61
C THR A 88 -16.04 21.50 -4.08
N LEU A 89 -15.90 20.25 -4.54
CA LEU A 89 -15.94 19.96 -5.98
C LEU A 89 -17.41 20.02 -6.47
N GLY A 90 -17.91 21.22 -6.76
CA GLY A 90 -19.07 21.41 -7.65
C GLY A 90 -20.36 21.98 -7.06
N THR A 91 -20.42 22.42 -5.80
CA THR A 91 -21.62 23.08 -5.27
C THR A 91 -21.26 24.41 -4.61
N THR A 92 -21.76 25.51 -5.20
CA THR A 92 -21.72 26.91 -4.72
C THR A 92 -20.35 27.57 -4.58
N GLN A 93 -19.99 28.37 -5.60
CA GLN A 93 -19.35 29.70 -5.51
C GLN A 93 -18.29 29.98 -4.42
N THR A 94 -17.46 29.01 -4.05
CA THR A 94 -16.21 29.24 -3.30
C THR A 94 -15.10 28.42 -3.99
N PRO A 95 -14.16 29.06 -4.72
CA PRO A 95 -13.36 28.32 -5.70
C PRO A 95 -12.35 27.31 -5.13
N TYR A 96 -12.11 27.28 -3.81
CA TYR A 96 -11.12 26.42 -3.18
C TYR A 96 -11.49 26.11 -1.72
N GLY A 97 -11.36 24.85 -1.29
CA GLY A 97 -11.38 24.46 0.13
C GLY A 97 -10.18 25.05 0.90
N LYS A 98 -10.27 25.06 2.24
CA LYS A 98 -9.26 25.69 3.11
C LYS A 98 -7.92 24.94 3.13
N THR A 99 -7.93 23.62 2.90
CA THR A 99 -6.78 22.71 3.00
C THR A 99 -6.76 21.73 1.83
N GLY A 100 -5.56 21.38 1.35
CA GLY A 100 -5.41 20.35 0.32
C GLY A 100 -5.43 18.94 0.91
N ALA A 101 -5.80 17.96 0.10
CA ALA A 101 -5.94 16.57 0.50
C ALA A 101 -4.60 15.94 0.91
N THR A 102 -4.69 15.05 1.89
CA THR A 102 -3.64 14.15 2.33
C THR A 102 -3.97 12.75 1.85
N GLU A 103 -3.01 12.11 1.21
CA GLU A 103 -3.08 10.74 0.73
C GLU A 103 -1.95 9.94 1.37
N ALA A 104 -2.26 8.73 1.84
CA ALA A 104 -1.27 7.75 2.24
C ALA A 104 -1.37 6.56 1.29
N TYR A 105 -0.24 6.18 0.70
CA TYR A 105 -0.13 5.04 -0.21
C TYR A 105 0.92 4.08 0.32
N LEU A 106 0.60 2.80 0.39
CA LEU A 106 1.50 1.74 0.83
C LEU A 106 1.46 0.59 -0.17
N VAL A 107 2.64 0.11 -0.55
CA VAL A 107 2.85 -1.12 -1.32
C VAL A 107 3.72 -2.04 -0.49
N TYR A 108 3.26 -3.26 -0.28
CA TYR A 108 4.09 -4.35 0.23
C TYR A 108 4.11 -5.50 -0.77
N ARG A 109 5.30 -6.03 -1.06
CA ARG A 109 5.50 -7.24 -1.87
C ARG A 109 6.52 -8.14 -1.17
N HIS A 110 6.24 -9.42 -1.18
CA HIS A 110 7.13 -10.47 -0.74
C HIS A 110 7.29 -11.49 -1.85
N GLN A 111 8.51 -11.98 -2.03
CA GLN A 111 8.79 -13.10 -2.93
C GLN A 111 9.42 -14.23 -2.12
N LEU A 112 8.83 -15.42 -2.23
CA LEU A 112 9.30 -16.65 -1.61
C LEU A 112 9.96 -17.54 -2.67
N TYR A 113 11.19 -17.96 -2.41
CA TYR A 113 12.00 -18.73 -3.35
C TYR A 113 11.70 -20.21 -3.16
N ILE A 114 10.78 -20.73 -3.98
CA ILE A 114 10.23 -22.07 -3.83
C ILE A 114 11.31 -23.14 -4.09
N SER A 115 12.23 -22.88 -5.02
CA SER A 115 13.43 -23.70 -5.25
C SER A 115 14.22 -23.97 -3.97
N LYS A 116 14.48 -22.94 -3.17
CA LYS A 116 15.23 -23.06 -1.93
C LYS A 116 14.46 -23.76 -0.81
N LEU A 117 13.13 -23.66 -0.80
CA LEU A 117 12.31 -24.37 0.18
C LEU A 117 12.17 -25.85 -0.14
N ALA A 118 12.05 -26.18 -1.42
CA ALA A 118 11.88 -27.56 -1.89
C ALA A 118 13.23 -28.29 -2.10
N ASP A 119 14.35 -27.57 -1.97
CA ASP A 119 15.69 -28.03 -2.35
C ASP A 119 15.70 -28.65 -3.77
N ALA A 120 15.03 -27.96 -4.70
CA ALA A 120 14.77 -28.43 -6.05
C ALA A 120 15.03 -27.33 -7.09
N ASP A 121 15.54 -27.75 -8.25
CA ASP A 121 15.76 -26.87 -9.39
C ASP A 121 14.47 -26.69 -10.20
N PHE A 122 13.99 -25.45 -10.28
CA PHE A 122 12.84 -25.05 -11.09
C PHE A 122 13.27 -24.23 -12.32
N SER A 123 14.55 -24.26 -12.70
CA SER A 123 15.03 -23.59 -13.90
C SER A 123 14.49 -24.26 -15.18
N PHE A 124 14.22 -23.45 -16.19
CA PHE A 124 13.83 -23.92 -17.52
C PHE A 124 14.10 -22.83 -18.57
N GLY A 125 14.76 -23.20 -19.67
CA GLY A 125 15.12 -22.24 -20.71
C GLY A 125 15.89 -21.04 -20.14
N PRO A 126 15.45 -19.78 -20.38
CA PRO A 126 16.12 -18.59 -19.86
C PRO A 126 15.72 -18.25 -18.40
N VAL A 127 14.81 -19.01 -17.80
CA VAL A 127 14.37 -18.81 -16.41
C VAL A 127 15.29 -19.61 -15.49
N LYS A 128 15.94 -18.91 -14.55
CA LYS A 128 16.81 -19.52 -13.54
C LYS A 128 16.09 -19.92 -12.26
N ASP A 129 14.92 -19.34 -11.99
CA ASP A 129 14.15 -19.64 -10.78
C ASP A 129 12.68 -19.24 -10.91
N VAL A 130 11.82 -19.93 -10.15
CA VAL A 130 10.40 -19.61 -10.01
C VAL A 130 10.07 -19.32 -8.55
N THR A 131 9.52 -18.13 -8.32
CA THR A 131 9.24 -17.63 -6.97
C THR A 131 7.76 -17.34 -6.81
N LEU A 132 7.23 -17.51 -5.61
CA LEU A 132 5.87 -17.10 -5.29
C LEU A 132 5.88 -15.65 -4.82
N THR A 133 5.23 -14.76 -5.56
CA THR A 133 5.04 -13.37 -5.15
C THR A 133 3.68 -13.22 -4.48
N ALA A 134 3.65 -12.57 -3.32
CA ALA A 134 2.42 -12.15 -2.66
C ALA A 134 2.57 -10.75 -2.09
N GLY A 135 1.48 -10.02 -1.94
CA GLY A 135 1.54 -8.69 -1.34
C GLY A 135 0.23 -7.94 -1.41
N PHE A 136 0.27 -6.68 -1.00
CA PHE A 136 -0.91 -5.83 -0.97
C PHE A 136 -0.60 -4.36 -1.23
N ASP A 137 -1.60 -3.64 -1.72
CA ASP A 137 -1.59 -2.18 -1.83
C ASP A 137 -2.70 -1.61 -0.95
N LEU A 138 -2.34 -0.62 -0.14
CA LEU A 138 -3.28 0.14 0.68
C LEU A 138 -3.18 1.59 0.29
N ASN A 139 -4.31 2.23 0.03
CA ASN A 139 -4.37 3.66 -0.19
C ASN A 139 -5.56 4.24 0.56
N THR A 140 -5.35 5.42 1.14
CA THR A 140 -6.43 6.23 1.67
C THR A 140 -6.19 7.69 1.31
N LYS A 141 -7.24 8.38 0.88
CA LYS A 141 -7.18 9.83 0.63
C LYS A 141 -8.40 10.51 1.23
N ASN A 142 -8.19 11.62 1.93
CA ASN A 142 -9.25 12.38 2.57
C ASN A 142 -9.94 13.41 1.62
N THR A 143 -10.21 12.99 0.38
CA THR A 143 -11.05 13.73 -0.58
C THR A 143 -12.50 13.29 -0.49
N GLN A 144 -13.42 14.00 -1.15
CA GLN A 144 -14.84 13.62 -1.25
C GLN A 144 -15.06 12.23 -1.87
N PHE A 145 -14.19 11.80 -2.79
CA PHE A 145 -14.24 10.45 -3.35
C PHE A 145 -13.84 9.38 -2.31
N ALA A 146 -13.09 9.79 -1.27
CA ALA A 146 -12.61 8.99 -0.16
C ALA A 146 -12.08 7.60 -0.57
N PRO A 147 -11.18 7.51 -1.58
CA PRO A 147 -10.70 6.22 -2.06
C PRO A 147 -10.02 5.50 -0.90
N ARG A 148 -10.36 4.21 -0.76
CA ARG A 148 -9.79 3.30 0.24
C ARG A 148 -9.41 2.00 -0.44
N LYS A 149 -8.49 2.08 -1.39
CA LYS A 149 -8.04 0.91 -2.15
C LYS A 149 -7.34 -0.05 -1.20
N ARG A 150 -7.75 -1.31 -1.28
CA ARG A 150 -7.16 -2.46 -0.62
C ARG A 150 -7.05 -3.54 -1.69
N LEU A 151 -5.85 -3.71 -2.26
CA LEU A 151 -5.59 -4.73 -3.27
C LEU A 151 -4.72 -5.80 -2.64
N LEU A 152 -5.12 -7.06 -2.76
CA LEU A 152 -4.27 -8.21 -2.46
C LEU A 152 -3.85 -8.84 -3.79
N VAL A 153 -2.57 -9.18 -3.92
CA VAL A 153 -2.02 -9.87 -5.10
C VAL A 153 -1.26 -11.12 -4.71
N VAL A 154 -1.32 -12.14 -5.56
CA VAL A 154 -0.53 -13.37 -5.43
C VAL A 154 -0.31 -14.00 -6.79
N GLY A 155 0.86 -14.61 -7.02
CA GLY A 155 1.12 -15.40 -8.21
C GLY A 155 2.61 -15.68 -8.45
N PRO A 156 2.94 -16.48 -9.48
CA PRO A 156 4.32 -16.82 -9.77
C PRO A 156 5.11 -15.62 -10.32
N THR A 157 6.42 -15.67 -10.11
CA THR A 157 7.39 -14.74 -10.69
C THR A 157 8.59 -15.50 -11.20
N PHE A 158 8.85 -15.36 -12.49
CA PHE A 158 9.94 -15.99 -13.21
C PHE A 158 11.15 -15.06 -13.16
N LYS A 159 12.26 -15.56 -12.63
CA LYS A 159 13.54 -14.85 -12.61
C LYS A 159 14.38 -15.30 -13.79
N PHE A 160 14.81 -14.35 -14.62
CA PHE A 160 15.60 -14.66 -15.80
C PHE A 160 17.09 -14.67 -15.50
N ASP A 161 17.81 -15.55 -16.20
CA ASP A 161 19.26 -15.51 -16.21
C ASP A 161 19.74 -14.41 -17.17
N VAL A 162 20.33 -13.36 -16.62
CA VAL A 162 20.86 -12.23 -17.39
C VAL A 162 22.28 -11.91 -16.93
N PRO A 163 23.21 -11.57 -17.84
CA PRO A 163 24.62 -11.38 -17.48
C PRO A 163 24.88 -10.28 -16.45
N LYS A 164 24.01 -9.26 -16.38
CA LYS A 164 24.11 -8.14 -15.44
C LYS A 164 22.72 -7.70 -14.98
N GLY A 165 22.59 -7.46 -13.68
CA GLY A 165 21.34 -7.01 -13.07
C GLY A 165 20.33 -8.14 -12.90
N PHE A 166 19.05 -7.82 -13.09
CA PHE A 166 17.95 -8.75 -12.93
C PHE A 166 16.83 -8.41 -13.91
N VAL A 167 16.09 -9.44 -14.32
CA VAL A 167 14.83 -9.31 -15.05
C VAL A 167 13.86 -10.32 -14.43
N ASP A 168 12.74 -9.82 -13.94
CA ASP A 168 11.70 -10.60 -13.29
C ASP A 168 10.37 -10.37 -14.02
N LEU A 169 9.65 -11.45 -14.33
CA LEU A 169 8.30 -11.40 -14.90
C LEU A 169 7.31 -12.01 -13.90
N SER A 170 6.34 -11.23 -13.44
CA SER A 170 5.30 -11.68 -12.52
C SER A 170 3.95 -11.82 -13.22
N LEU A 171 3.26 -12.95 -12.99
CA LEU A 171 1.86 -13.14 -13.34
C LEU A 171 1.05 -13.14 -12.04
N LEU A 172 0.27 -12.09 -11.79
CA LEU A 172 -0.39 -11.89 -10.50
C LEU A 172 -1.91 -11.93 -10.65
N TYR A 173 -2.56 -12.74 -9.83
CA TYR A 173 -3.98 -12.63 -9.56
C TYR A 173 -4.21 -11.58 -8.47
N GLY A 174 -5.15 -10.66 -8.72
CA GLY A 174 -5.44 -9.55 -7.82
C GLY A 174 -6.91 -9.51 -7.40
N LYS A 175 -7.16 -9.25 -6.12
CA LYS A 175 -8.50 -8.93 -5.60
C LYS A 175 -8.47 -7.55 -4.96
N GLU A 176 -9.21 -6.63 -5.55
CA GLU A 176 -9.32 -5.25 -5.06
C GLU A 176 -10.66 -5.03 -4.36
N TRP A 177 -10.59 -4.39 -3.20
CA TRP A 177 -11.72 -3.75 -2.54
C TRP A 177 -11.47 -2.25 -2.50
N ASN A 178 -12.49 -1.45 -2.78
CA ASN A 178 -12.41 0.00 -2.72
C ASN A 178 -13.69 0.58 -2.09
N HIS A 179 -13.59 1.79 -1.56
CA HIS A 179 -14.75 2.59 -1.16
C HIS A 179 -14.98 3.66 -2.22
N CYS A 180 -16.23 3.79 -2.68
CA CYS A 180 -16.63 4.84 -3.61
C CYS A 180 -17.68 5.72 -2.91
N GLY A 181 -17.30 6.94 -2.51
CA GLY A 181 -18.23 7.87 -1.85
C GLY A 181 -19.26 8.53 -2.80
N LEU A 182 -19.25 8.21 -4.09
CA LEU A 182 -20.19 8.77 -5.06
C LEU A 182 -21.54 8.06 -4.99
N LYS A 183 -22.61 8.82 -4.76
CA LYS A 183 -23.99 8.30 -4.77
C LYS A 183 -24.30 7.69 -6.16
N GLY A 184 -24.79 6.45 -6.19
CA GLY A 184 -25.32 5.81 -7.40
C GLY A 184 -24.49 4.67 -7.99
N PHE A 185 -23.37 4.27 -7.36
CA PHE A 185 -22.59 3.11 -7.78
C PHE A 185 -22.60 2.00 -6.71
N PRO A 186 -22.57 0.70 -7.10
CA PRO A 186 -22.51 -0.39 -6.14
C PRO A 186 -21.25 -0.27 -5.26
N GLY A 187 -21.43 -0.12 -3.94
CA GLY A 187 -20.34 0.04 -2.96
C GLY A 187 -20.26 1.40 -2.24
N SER A 188 -21.27 2.26 -2.41
CA SER A 188 -21.50 3.46 -1.57
C SER A 188 -21.95 3.11 -0.16
#